data_AF-A0A815JRY4-F1
#
_entry.id   AF-A0A815JRY4-F1
#
_cell.length_a   1.000
_cell.length_b   1.000
_cell.length_c   1.000
_cell.angle_alpha   90.00
_cell.angle_beta   90.00
_cell.angle_gamma   90.00
#
_symmetry.space_group_name_H-M   'P 1'
#
loop_
_entity.id
_entity.type
_entity.pdbx_description
1 polymer ?
#
loop_
_entity_poly.entity_id
_entity_poly.type
_entity_poly.pdbx_seq_one_letter_code
_entity_poly.pdbx_strand_id
1 'polypeptide(L)'
;MKLTESFYYEETRGLCGRKLLREIGEQGQTKIHLYAYESWPKPALTSCWTIKTVWWSKTKCHIIEQQGHRTSITKGHMKCLGNGRLKITGQFHRHTDAVFRLVLSSQITADDVSDGYILSGDLELGDTNDSMQQSHFAVVKLEQQQQQQNHSIDTMNNYFIKARSILLFGCV
;
A
#
# COMPACT_ATOMS: atom_id res chain seq x y z
N MET A 1 20.50 0.06 -19.76
CA MET A 1 19.36 -0.20 -20.67
C MET A 1 18.10 -0.11 -19.82
N LYS A 2 17.32 0.97 -19.91
CA LYS A 2 16.08 1.12 -19.15
C LYS A 2 15.03 0.25 -19.86
N LEU A 3 14.54 -0.80 -19.22
CA LEU A 3 13.32 -1.47 -19.65
C LEU A 3 12.22 -0.39 -19.69
N THR A 4 11.56 -0.22 -20.82
CA THR A 4 10.44 0.73 -20.90
C THR A 4 9.35 0.26 -19.95
N GLU A 5 8.70 1.17 -19.23
CA GLU A 5 7.65 0.83 -18.25
C GLU A 5 6.58 -0.09 -18.88
N SER A 6 6.27 0.12 -20.16
CA SER A 6 5.39 -0.75 -20.95
C SER A 6 5.81 -2.23 -20.98
N PHE A 7 7.11 -2.52 -21.11
CA PHE A 7 7.62 -3.89 -21.17
C PHE A 7 7.52 -4.58 -19.81
N TYR A 8 7.78 -3.84 -18.73
CA TYR A 8 7.64 -4.36 -17.37
C TYR A 8 6.19 -4.77 -17.08
N TYR A 9 5.21 -3.96 -17.49
CA TYR A 9 3.80 -4.28 -17.29
C TYR A 9 3.34 -5.49 -18.10
N GLU A 10 3.76 -5.62 -19.36
CA GLU A 10 3.47 -6.81 -20.16
C GLU A 10 4.07 -8.09 -19.55
N GLU A 11 5.30 -8.01 -19.02
CA GLU A 11 5.98 -9.17 -18.42
C GLU A 11 5.38 -9.56 -17.05
N THR A 12 4.86 -8.59 -16.29
CA THR A 12 4.31 -8.81 -14.94
C THR A 12 2.83 -9.13 -14.91
N ARG A 13 2.10 -8.83 -15.99
CA ARG A 13 0.66 -9.06 -16.08
C ARG A 13 0.29 -10.52 -15.86
N GLY A 14 -0.59 -10.77 -14.89
CA GLY A 14 -1.06 -12.11 -14.58
C GLY A 14 -0.09 -12.98 -13.76
N LEU A 15 1.13 -12.52 -13.47
CA LEU A 15 2.01 -13.19 -12.50
C LEU A 15 1.37 -13.18 -11.11
N CYS A 16 1.54 -14.25 -10.31
CA CYS A 16 0.96 -14.25 -8.96
C CYS A 16 1.46 -13.03 -8.19
N GLY A 17 0.55 -12.21 -7.66
CA GLY A 17 0.87 -11.03 -6.87
C GLY A 17 1.91 -11.27 -5.76
N ARG A 18 1.99 -12.50 -5.19
CA ARG A 18 3.04 -12.84 -4.21
C ARG A 18 4.45 -12.82 -4.81
N LYS A 19 4.62 -13.31 -6.04
CA LYS A 19 5.92 -13.27 -6.75
C LYS A 19 6.32 -11.81 -6.95
N LEU A 20 5.37 -11.01 -7.43
CA LEU A 20 5.56 -9.57 -7.64
C LEU A 20 5.91 -8.84 -6.35
N LEU A 21 5.18 -9.05 -5.24
CA LEU A 21 5.49 -8.43 -3.94
C LEU A 21 6.95 -8.70 -3.49
N ARG A 22 7.51 -9.88 -3.80
CA ARG A 22 8.89 -10.21 -3.45
C ARG A 22 9.92 -9.60 -4.40
N GLU A 23 9.56 -9.46 -5.67
CA GLU A 23 10.43 -8.86 -6.69
C GLU A 23 10.49 -7.34 -6.56
N ILE A 24 9.37 -6.71 -6.26
CA ILE A 24 9.27 -5.25 -6.11
C ILE A 24 9.61 -4.76 -4.70
N GLY A 25 9.53 -5.63 -3.70
CA GLY A 25 9.72 -5.23 -2.31
C GLY A 25 11.19 -5.07 -1.96
N GLU A 26 11.63 -3.84 -1.71
CA GLU A 26 12.96 -3.58 -1.16
C GLU A 26 13.11 -4.26 0.21
N GLN A 27 14.16 -5.09 0.36
CA GLN A 27 14.41 -5.88 1.58
C GLN A 27 13.20 -6.74 2.02
N GLY A 28 12.38 -7.19 1.07
CA GLY A 28 11.19 -8.00 1.33
C GLY A 28 10.02 -7.23 1.94
N GLN A 29 10.04 -5.89 1.87
CA GLN A 29 8.98 -5.01 2.32
C GLN A 29 8.32 -4.33 1.13
N THR A 30 6.99 -4.34 1.09
CA THR A 30 6.23 -3.66 0.03
C THR A 30 5.24 -2.70 0.65
N LYS A 31 5.25 -1.44 0.20
CA LYS A 31 4.27 -0.44 0.60
C LYS A 31 2.99 -0.56 -0.23
N ILE A 32 1.87 -0.42 0.45
CA ILE A 32 0.52 -0.40 -0.11
C ILE A 32 -0.10 0.93 0.29
N HIS A 33 -0.52 1.67 -0.72
CA HIS A 33 -1.29 2.89 -0.53
C HIS A 33 -2.77 2.53 -0.50
N LEU A 34 -3.47 2.98 0.52
CA LEU A 34 -4.91 2.76 0.69
C LEU A 34 -5.66 4.07 0.51
N TYR A 35 -6.60 4.07 -0.42
CA TYR A 35 -7.50 5.17 -0.73
C TYR A 35 -8.91 4.77 -0.29
N ALA A 36 -9.47 5.49 0.67
CA ALA A 36 -10.79 5.16 1.20
C ALA A 36 -11.88 5.36 0.15
N TYR A 37 -12.88 4.47 0.13
CA TYR A 37 -14.09 4.71 -0.66
C TYR A 37 -14.91 5.84 -0.05
N GLU A 38 -15.57 6.63 -0.90
CA GLU A 38 -16.42 7.76 -0.50
C GLU A 38 -17.55 7.35 0.46
N SER A 39 -18.00 6.10 0.37
CA SER A 39 -19.05 5.52 1.20
C SER A 39 -18.56 5.01 2.57
N TRP A 40 -17.26 5.09 2.86
CA TRP A 40 -16.71 4.55 4.11
C TRP A 40 -16.99 5.50 5.29
N PRO A 41 -17.68 5.04 6.36
CA PRO A 41 -18.24 5.92 7.40
C PRO A 41 -17.21 6.56 8.34
N LYS A 42 -15.92 6.20 8.23
CA LYS A 42 -14.84 6.78 9.04
C LYS A 42 -14.05 7.75 8.19
N PRO A 43 -13.58 8.90 8.73
CA PRO A 43 -12.60 9.73 8.05
C PRO A 43 -11.30 8.92 7.93
N ALA A 44 -11.22 8.16 6.85
CA ALA A 44 -10.09 7.33 6.56
C ALA A 44 -9.03 8.24 5.94
N LEU A 45 -8.18 8.77 6.82
CA LEU A 45 -6.90 9.32 6.41
C LEU A 45 -6.23 8.31 5.47
N THR A 46 -5.52 8.80 4.46
CA THR A 46 -4.65 7.96 3.62
C THR A 46 -3.80 7.09 4.53
N SER A 47 -4.11 5.80 4.54
CA SER A 47 -3.41 4.83 5.38
C SER A 47 -2.41 4.09 4.50
N CYS A 48 -1.19 3.95 5.00
CA CYS A 48 -0.15 3.19 4.32
C CYS A 48 0.02 1.89 5.08
N TRP A 49 -0.12 0.78 4.37
CA TRP A 49 0.21 -0.53 4.90
C TRP A 49 1.53 -0.98 4.32
N THR A 50 2.42 -1.48 5.16
CA THR A 50 3.64 -2.16 4.72
C THR A 50 3.49 -3.65 4.93
N ILE A 51 3.61 -4.42 3.85
CA ILE A 51 3.67 -5.87 3.88
C ILE A 51 5.13 -6.29 3.97
N LYS A 52 5.50 -6.96 5.06
CA LYS A 52 6.78 -7.65 5.15
C LYS A 52 6.60 -9.13 4.87
N THR A 53 7.21 -9.60 3.80
CA THR A 53 7.24 -11.02 3.48
C THR A 53 8.19 -11.75 4.43
N VAL A 54 7.82 -12.96 4.82
CA VAL A 54 8.66 -13.80 5.66
C VAL A 54 9.50 -14.70 4.76
N TRP A 55 10.82 -14.71 4.91
CA TRP A 55 11.69 -15.46 3.99
C TRP A 55 11.44 -16.97 4.05
N TRP A 56 11.20 -17.51 5.25
CA TRP A 56 10.95 -18.94 5.47
C TRP A 56 9.52 -19.39 5.19
N SER A 57 8.60 -18.46 4.89
CA SER A 57 7.19 -18.81 4.67
C SER A 57 6.64 -18.15 3.41
N LYS A 58 6.09 -18.99 2.53
CA LYS A 58 5.40 -18.52 1.33
C LYS A 58 3.95 -18.09 1.60
N THR A 59 3.44 -18.31 2.81
CA THR A 59 2.04 -18.07 3.18
C THR A 59 1.89 -17.10 4.35
N LYS A 60 2.98 -16.74 5.05
CA LYS A 60 2.93 -15.80 6.17
C LYS A 60 3.57 -14.47 5.79
N CYS A 61 3.00 -13.40 6.32
CA CYS A 61 3.53 -12.05 6.22
C CYS A 61 3.24 -11.27 7.51
N HIS A 62 3.91 -10.14 7.66
CA HIS A 62 3.53 -9.13 8.64
C HIS A 62 2.90 -7.94 7.93
N ILE A 63 1.79 -7.46 8.47
CA ILE A 63 1.14 -6.23 8.02
C ILE A 63 1.44 -5.17 9.07
N ILE A 64 2.01 -4.07 8.62
CA ILE A 64 2.31 -2.90 9.43
C ILE A 64 1.43 -1.78 8.93
N GLU A 65 0.46 -1.39 9.74
CA GLU A 65 -0.40 -0.25 9.47
C GLU A 65 0.22 1.00 10.09
N GLN A 66 0.36 2.05 9.27
CA GLN A 66 0.74 3.38 9.71
C GLN A 66 -0.45 4.33 9.56
N GLN A 67 -0.91 4.87 10.68
CA GLN A 67 -2.00 5.86 10.74
C GLN A 67 -1.50 7.08 11.53
N GLY A 68 -1.08 8.13 10.82
CA GLY A 68 -0.39 9.26 11.43
C GLY A 68 0.87 8.81 12.16
N HIS A 69 0.99 9.13 13.46
CA HIS A 69 2.11 8.70 14.30
C HIS A 69 1.95 7.29 14.89
N ARG A 70 0.82 6.62 14.67
CA ARG A 70 0.54 5.30 15.24
C ARG A 70 0.97 4.21 14.29
N THR A 71 1.61 3.18 14.84
CA THR A 71 2.00 1.97 14.11
C THR A 71 1.37 0.75 14.78
N SER A 72 0.64 -0.04 13.99
CA SER A 72 0.03 -1.31 14.40
C SER A 72 0.63 -2.44 13.58
N ILE A 73 0.95 -3.57 14.21
CA ILE A 73 1.56 -4.73 13.54
C ILE A 73 0.67 -5.95 13.77
N THR A 74 0.42 -6.71 12.70
CA THR A 74 -0.25 -8.01 12.79
C THR A 74 0.34 -9.03 11.84
N LYS A 75 -0.01 -10.30 12.05
CA LYS A 75 0.33 -11.42 11.17
C LYS A 75 -0.76 -11.57 10.12
N GLY A 76 -0.34 -11.72 8.86
CA GLY A 76 -1.21 -12.01 7.74
C GLY A 76 -0.94 -13.39 7.16
N HIS A 77 -1.97 -13.94 6.52
CA HIS A 77 -1.91 -15.17 5.74
C HIS A 77 -2.16 -14.86 4.26
N MET A 78 -1.22 -15.26 3.40
CA MET A 78 -1.22 -15.05 1.95
C MET A 78 -1.70 -16.30 1.21
N LYS A 79 -2.60 -16.12 0.25
CA LYS A 79 -3.09 -17.15 -0.67
C LYS A 79 -3.14 -16.61 -2.11
N CYS A 80 -2.34 -17.17 -3.03
CA CYS A 80 -2.54 -16.91 -4.46
C CYS A 80 -3.91 -17.50 -4.85
N LEU A 81 -4.78 -16.71 -5.47
CA LEU A 81 -6.09 -17.16 -5.95
C LEU A 81 -6.07 -17.64 -7.41
N GLY A 82 -4.93 -17.52 -8.09
CA GLY A 82 -4.81 -17.73 -9.54
C GLY A 82 -5.00 -16.42 -10.30
N ASN A 83 -4.70 -16.43 -11.61
CA ASN A 83 -4.91 -15.29 -12.51
C ASN A 83 -4.29 -13.98 -12.01
N GLY A 84 -3.10 -14.05 -11.42
CA GLY A 84 -2.41 -12.88 -10.87
C GLY A 84 -2.93 -12.36 -9.53
N ARG A 85 -4.02 -12.92 -8.98
CA ARG A 85 -4.64 -12.44 -7.74
C ARG A 85 -3.98 -13.02 -6.49
N LEU A 86 -3.80 -12.17 -5.49
CA LEU A 86 -3.28 -12.49 -4.16
C LEU A 86 -4.27 -12.03 -3.10
N LYS A 87 -4.72 -12.96 -2.25
CA LYS A 87 -5.49 -12.66 -1.06
C LYS A 87 -4.61 -12.67 0.18
N ILE A 88 -4.79 -11.68 1.04
CA ILE A 88 -4.11 -11.54 2.33
C ILE A 88 -5.16 -11.30 3.40
N THR A 89 -5.17 -12.15 4.42
CA THR A 89 -6.14 -12.07 5.52
C THR A 89 -5.42 -11.99 6.86
N GLY A 90 -6.01 -11.31 7.83
CA GLY A 90 -5.49 -11.26 9.19
C GLY A 90 -6.42 -10.46 10.10
N GLN A 91 -5.94 -10.15 11.30
CA GLN A 91 -6.75 -9.49 12.32
C GLN A 91 -5.90 -8.53 13.15
N PHE A 92 -6.37 -7.30 13.34
CA PHE A 92 -5.72 -6.34 14.23
C PHE A 92 -6.33 -6.43 15.63
N HIS A 93 -5.53 -6.83 16.62
CA HIS A 93 -6.00 -7.04 18.00
C HIS A 93 -6.38 -5.73 18.73
N ARG A 94 -6.01 -4.57 18.19
CA ARG A 94 -6.22 -3.27 18.87
C ARG A 94 -7.47 -2.53 18.43
N HIS A 95 -8.02 -2.87 17.26
CA HIS A 95 -9.21 -2.23 16.71
C HIS A 95 -10.33 -3.26 16.70
N THR A 96 -11.09 -3.39 17.79
CA THR A 96 -12.37 -4.14 17.80
C THR A 96 -12.35 -5.51 17.10
N ASP A 97 -11.30 -6.31 17.32
CA ASP A 97 -11.10 -7.60 16.64
C ASP A 97 -11.33 -7.55 15.11
N ALA A 98 -10.97 -6.42 14.49
CA ALA A 98 -11.24 -6.17 13.09
C ALA A 98 -10.44 -7.16 12.23
N VAL A 99 -11.19 -8.00 11.54
CA VAL A 99 -10.67 -8.92 10.54
C VAL A 99 -10.58 -8.14 9.23
N PHE A 100 -9.45 -8.30 8.53
CA PHE A 100 -9.25 -7.69 7.23
C PHE A 100 -9.08 -8.75 6.15
N ARG A 101 -9.50 -8.37 4.94
CA ARG A 101 -9.28 -9.12 3.72
C ARG A 101 -8.82 -8.16 2.62
N LEU A 102 -7.55 -8.27 2.27
CA LEU A 102 -6.94 -7.53 1.18
C LEU A 102 -6.83 -8.46 -0.03
N VAL A 103 -7.31 -8.02 -1.18
CA VAL A 103 -7.14 -8.72 -2.45
C VAL A 103 -6.43 -7.81 -3.43
N LEU A 104 -5.24 -8.22 -3.89
CA LEU A 104 -4.47 -7.52 -4.91
C LEU A 104 -4.46 -8.32 -6.21
N SER A 105 -4.39 -7.63 -7.33
CA SER A 105 -4.36 -8.19 -8.68
C SER A 105 -3.24 -7.56 -9.50
N SER A 106 -2.53 -8.38 -10.27
CA SER A 106 -1.62 -7.92 -11.32
C SER A 106 -2.30 -7.80 -12.69
N GLN A 107 -3.62 -8.04 -12.75
CA GLN A 107 -4.43 -7.70 -13.92
C GLN A 107 -4.86 -6.25 -13.83
N ILE A 108 -3.89 -5.37 -14.04
CA ILE A 108 -4.06 -3.92 -14.01
C ILE A 108 -4.58 -3.41 -15.37
N THR A 109 -5.35 -2.34 -15.33
CA THR A 109 -5.91 -1.65 -16.51
C THR A 109 -4.88 -0.71 -17.14
N ALA A 110 -5.21 -0.14 -18.32
CA ALA A 110 -4.36 0.88 -18.93
C ALA A 110 -4.28 2.15 -18.05
N ASP A 111 -5.37 2.48 -17.35
CA ASP A 111 -5.42 3.62 -16.43
C ASP A 111 -4.52 3.37 -15.22
N ASP A 112 -4.58 2.16 -14.63
CA ASP A 112 -3.69 1.75 -13.53
C ASP A 112 -2.20 1.86 -13.93
N VAL A 113 -1.87 1.48 -15.17
CA VAL A 113 -0.51 1.62 -15.72
C VAL A 113 -0.11 3.08 -15.83
N SER A 114 -1.02 3.95 -16.30
CA SER A 114 -0.78 5.40 -16.39
C SER A 114 -0.54 6.05 -15.03
N ASP A 115 -1.18 5.53 -13.99
CA ASP A 115 -1.01 5.94 -12.59
C ASP A 115 0.21 5.30 -11.89
N GLY A 116 0.94 4.42 -12.59
CA GLY A 116 2.14 3.75 -12.11
C GLY A 116 1.89 2.58 -11.16
N TYR A 117 0.70 1.98 -11.20
CA TYR A 117 0.34 0.85 -10.34
C TYR A 117 0.84 -0.47 -10.93
N ILE A 118 1.46 -1.29 -10.08
CA ILE A 118 1.88 -2.66 -10.41
C ILE A 118 0.83 -3.66 -9.93
N LEU A 119 0.20 -3.35 -8.81
CA LEU A 119 -0.90 -4.14 -8.25
C LEU A 119 -2.01 -3.17 -7.82
N SER A 120 -3.25 -3.55 -8.08
CA SER A 120 -4.44 -2.85 -7.59
C SER A 120 -5.45 -3.84 -7.00
N GLY A 121 -6.38 -3.35 -6.19
CA GLY A 121 -7.47 -4.15 -5.67
C GLY A 121 -8.10 -3.55 -4.42
N ASP A 122 -8.65 -4.40 -3.57
CA ASP A 122 -9.60 -3.97 -2.55
C ASP A 122 -9.20 -4.44 -1.16
N LEU A 123 -9.36 -3.54 -0.19
CA LEU A 123 -9.32 -3.83 1.22
C LEU A 123 -10.74 -3.81 1.79
N GLU A 124 -11.12 -4.95 2.35
CA GLU A 124 -12.32 -5.09 3.15
C GLU A 124 -11.96 -5.20 4.62
N LEU A 125 -12.77 -4.56 5.44
CA LEU A 125 -12.70 -4.60 6.90
C LEU A 125 -14.04 -5.13 7.41
N GLY A 126 -13.99 -6.01 8.40
CA GLY A 126 -15.18 -6.52 9.06
C GLY A 126 -14.94 -6.74 10.55
N ASP A 127 -15.99 -7.16 11.24
CA ASP A 127 -15.91 -7.68 12.60
C ASP A 127 -15.79 -9.21 12.58
N THR A 128 -15.70 -9.81 13.75
CA THR A 128 -15.67 -11.28 13.92
C THR A 128 -16.99 -11.97 13.57
N ASN A 129 -18.07 -11.22 13.32
CA ASN A 129 -19.41 -11.71 12.95
C ASN A 129 -19.64 -11.75 11.42
N ASP A 130 -18.56 -11.67 10.64
CA ASP A 130 -18.50 -11.95 9.19
C ASP A 130 -19.14 -10.91 8.25
N SER A 131 -19.53 -9.74 8.75
CA SER A 131 -19.93 -8.63 7.88
C SER A 131 -18.70 -7.87 7.36
N MET A 132 -18.08 -8.42 6.31
CA MET A 132 -17.00 -7.75 5.58
C MET A 132 -17.56 -6.60 4.75
N GLN A 133 -16.99 -5.40 4.89
CA GLN A 133 -17.35 -4.23 4.10
C GLN A 133 -16.12 -3.70 3.35
N GLN A 134 -16.32 -3.38 2.08
CA GLN A 134 -15.30 -2.75 1.26
C GLN A 134 -15.00 -1.35 1.82
N SER A 135 -13.72 -1.10 2.08
CA SER A 135 -13.28 0.06 2.85
C SER A 135 -12.30 0.93 2.08
N HIS A 136 -11.30 0.32 1.43
CA HIS A 136 -10.31 1.06 0.66
C HIS A 136 -9.99 0.38 -0.68
N PHE A 137 -9.69 1.19 -1.68
CA PHE A 137 -8.92 0.80 -2.85
C PHE A 137 -7.43 0.74 -2.48
N ALA A 138 -6.76 -0.35 -2.81
CA ALA A 138 -5.40 -0.65 -2.42
C ALA A 138 -4.49 -0.77 -3.64
N VAL A 139 -3.37 -0.05 -3.63
CA VAL A 139 -2.41 -0.07 -4.75
C VAL A 139 -0.98 -0.24 -4.29
N VAL A 140 -0.17 -0.87 -5.14
CA VAL A 140 1.29 -0.92 -5.05
C VAL A 140 1.86 -0.17 -6.24
N LYS A 141 2.71 0.83 -5.99
CA LYS A 141 3.35 1.64 -7.03
C LYS A 141 4.80 1.23 -7.25
N LEU A 142 5.29 1.41 -8.47
CA LEU A 142 6.73 1.31 -8.77
C LEU A 142 7.50 2.42 -8.05
N GLU A 143 8.57 2.07 -7.32
CA GLU A 143 9.31 2.99 -6.44
C GLU A 143 9.84 4.25 -7.14
N GLN A 144 10.07 4.21 -8.46
CA GLN A 144 10.55 5.35 -9.25
C GLN A 144 9.59 6.56 -9.20
N GLN A 145 8.29 6.33 -9.00
CA GLN A 145 7.32 7.42 -8.81
C GLN A 145 7.16 7.86 -7.35
N GLN A 146 7.44 6.97 -6.39
CA GLN A 146 7.38 7.29 -4.95
C GLN A 146 8.46 8.30 -4.54
N GLN A 147 9.65 8.23 -5.15
CA GLN A 147 10.73 9.18 -4.88
C GLN A 147 10.39 10.60 -5.35
N GLN A 148 9.64 10.77 -6.45
CA GLN A 148 9.25 12.09 -6.94
C GLN A 148 8.21 12.77 -6.04
N GLN A 149 7.24 12.00 -5.50
CA GLN A 149 6.27 12.52 -4.53
C GLN A 149 6.91 12.83 -3.17
N ASN A 150 7.81 11.97 -2.68
CA ASN A 150 8.52 12.23 -1.43
C ASN A 150 9.46 13.45 -1.56
N HIS A 151 10.17 13.59 -2.69
CA HIS A 151 11.02 14.76 -2.94
C HIS A 151 10.22 16.06 -3.02
N SER A 152 9.03 16.04 -3.61
CA SER A 152 8.17 17.23 -3.68
C SER A 152 7.54 17.58 -2.32
N ILE A 153 7.17 16.59 -1.50
CA ILE A 153 6.70 16.80 -0.12
C ILE A 153 7.83 17.33 0.77
N ASP A 154 9.04 16.78 0.68
CA ASP A 154 10.22 17.23 1.45
C ASP A 154 10.67 18.63 1.02
N THR A 155 10.56 18.95 -0.28
CA THR A 155 10.80 20.30 -0.79
C THR A 155 9.77 21.27 -0.23
N MET A 156 8.47 20.94 -0.27
CA MET A 156 7.39 21.74 0.30
C MET A 156 7.58 21.96 1.81
N ASN A 157 7.91 20.91 2.56
CA ASN A 157 8.17 20.99 4.01
C ASN A 157 9.38 21.88 4.31
N ASN A 158 10.46 21.78 3.53
CA ASN A 158 11.62 22.66 3.66
C ASN A 158 11.29 24.12 3.34
N TYR A 159 10.46 24.40 2.33
CA TYR A 159 9.97 25.76 2.05
C TYR A 159 9.13 26.31 3.21
N PHE A 160 8.24 25.50 3.79
CA PHE A 160 7.44 25.91 4.95
C PHE A 160 8.27 26.18 6.20
N ILE A 161 9.30 25.36 6.48
CA ILE A 161 10.23 25.58 7.60
C ILE A 161 11.04 26.86 7.37
N LYS A 162 11.56 27.06 6.15
CA LYS A 162 12.34 28.25 5.79
C LYS A 162 11.51 29.55 5.86
N ALA A 163 10.26 29.50 5.40
CA ALA A 163 9.31 30.62 5.51
C ALA A 163 8.98 30.97 6.98
N ARG A 164 8.86 29.96 7.85
CA ARG A 164 8.66 30.17 9.30
C ARG A 164 9.89 30.76 9.99
N SER A 165 11.11 30.37 9.60
CA SER A 165 12.33 31.00 10.12
C SER A 165 12.46 32.47 9.69
N ILE A 166 12.06 32.82 8.46
CA ILE A 166 12.14 34.21 7.99
C ILE A 166 11.17 35.13 8.74
N LEU A 167 9.98 34.63 9.12
CA LEU A 167 9.00 35.41 9.89
C LEU A 167 9.39 35.61 11.37
N LEU A 168 10.30 34.79 11.91
CA LEU A 168 10.79 34.92 13.30
C LEU A 168 12.01 35.82 13.45
N PHE A 169 12.68 36.18 12.35
CA PHE A 169 13.87 37.06 12.36
C PHE A 169 13.65 38.43 11.69
N GLY A 170 12.41 38.75 11.29
CA GLY A 170 12.04 40.01 10.63
C GLY A 170 11.38 41.06 11.54
N CYS A 171 11.49 40.93 12.86
CA CYS A 171 11.05 41.94 13.84
C CYS A 171 12.22 42.31 14.75
N VAL A 172 13.10 43.17 14.26
CA VAL A 172 13.93 44.08 15.08
C VAL A 172 13.97 45.41 14.36
#